data_AF-A0A956EQP8-F1
#
_entry.id   AF-A0A956EQP8-F1
#
_cell.length_a   1.000
_cell.length_b   1.000
_cell.length_c   1.000
_cell.angle_alpha   90.00
_cell.angle_beta   90.00
_cell.angle_gamma   90.00
#
_symmetry.space_group_name_H-M   'P 1'
#
loop_
_entity.id
_entity.type
_entity.pdbx_description
1 polymer ?
#
loop_
_entity_poly.entity_id
_entity_poly.type
_entity_poly.pdbx_seq_one_letter_code
_entity_poly.pdbx_strand_id
1 'polypeptide(L)'
;CSKGERLSESDDRLNLRCFQQKSRFGVDYLHPIQRYVDGLTQEQIKDSSGRMVRNPLFPEAVQGGFVRTPKTVLVAGILGVPWQDVVTTDDTCAGEAGCESSLPLGAPVSYLTAAELAAQKRWGMILGDPETGAPATDPLMWESVEERTGSNPVLGAPLVPANSGGTPSSNPINGHEWNIAEKNDLQFSCIFPLAQPPAKASECKTEQFDGQDLDKPICEQPDGSYTTQQTYGRAFPTRRELEVLAQIEDAAVLASICPKEVTDEDSPSFGYSPAAEAIGDRVSGLLNGKCLRRELEVTPDGVSCKVVEATREDSCSCDAGRGRRAVASDLDKVVRGQLKDNQTCGADTGIECDSYCLCEIEQARDETLSACLSEDNVEGFGWCYINEEATPEGERFVRDCPADRKQLLRFVGDDTPKNGADVYVACRGVPTNE
;
A
#
# COMPACT_ATOMS: atom_id res chain seq x y z
N CYS A 1 -21.48 6.38 -41.82
CA CYS A 1 -20.06 6.68 -41.52
C CYS A 1 -19.29 6.63 -42.82
N SER A 2 -18.91 7.81 -43.36
CA SER A 2 -17.84 7.95 -44.34
C SER A 2 -16.64 7.15 -43.86
N LYS A 3 -15.92 6.45 -44.78
CA LYS A 3 -14.73 5.66 -44.47
C LYS A 3 -13.88 6.43 -43.45
N GLY A 4 -13.82 5.96 -42.20
CA GLY A 4 -13.09 6.65 -41.15
C GLY A 4 -11.65 6.85 -41.61
N GLU A 5 -11.14 8.08 -41.49
CA GLU A 5 -9.72 8.33 -41.67
C GLU A 5 -8.97 7.42 -40.69
N ARG A 6 -8.07 6.62 -41.22
CA ARG A 6 -7.14 5.85 -40.39
C ARG A 6 -6.03 6.81 -40.01
N LEU A 7 -5.77 6.94 -38.71
CA LEU A 7 -4.61 7.64 -38.21
C LEU A 7 -3.33 7.03 -38.80
N SER A 8 -2.30 7.86 -38.95
CA SER A 8 -0.99 7.36 -39.37
C SER A 8 -0.44 6.40 -38.31
N GLU A 9 0.51 5.53 -38.68
CA GLU A 9 1.07 4.58 -37.72
C GLU A 9 1.76 5.27 -36.54
N SER A 10 2.40 6.43 -36.78
CA SER A 10 2.99 7.25 -35.72
C SER A 10 1.95 7.90 -34.79
N ASP A 11 0.71 8.07 -35.25
CA ASP A 11 -0.37 8.62 -34.42
C ASP A 11 -1.17 7.53 -33.68
N ASP A 12 -1.10 6.27 -34.14
CA ASP A 12 -1.81 5.10 -33.59
C ASP A 12 -0.91 3.87 -33.42
N ARG A 13 0.20 4.04 -32.69
CA ARG A 13 1.06 2.92 -32.29
C ARG A 13 0.30 1.98 -31.35
N LEU A 14 0.29 0.70 -31.69
CA LEU A 14 -0.50 -0.34 -31.03
C LEU A 14 -0.31 -0.38 -29.51
N ASN A 15 0.94 -0.28 -29.07
CA ASN A 15 1.32 -0.38 -27.66
C ASN A 15 0.95 0.87 -26.84
N LEU A 16 0.65 2.00 -27.50
CA LEU A 16 0.23 3.23 -26.85
C LEU A 16 -1.27 3.49 -26.96
N ARG A 17 -2.08 2.57 -27.50
CA ARG A 17 -3.53 2.82 -27.65
C ARG A 17 -4.27 3.11 -26.35
N CYS A 18 -3.75 2.64 -25.22
CA CYS A 18 -4.35 2.91 -23.92
C CYS A 18 -3.94 4.26 -23.29
N PHE A 19 -2.96 4.95 -23.88
CA PHE A 19 -2.40 6.22 -23.42
C PHE A 19 -3.15 7.43 -24.00
N GLN A 20 -3.54 8.39 -23.13
CA GLN A 20 -4.19 9.67 -23.47
C GLN A 20 -5.35 9.58 -24.51
N GLN A 21 -6.17 8.53 -24.42
CA GLN A 21 -7.21 8.22 -25.42
C GLN A 21 -8.19 9.36 -25.67
N LYS A 22 -8.64 10.07 -24.62
CA LYS A 22 -9.54 11.22 -24.81
C LYS A 22 -8.90 12.34 -25.63
N SER A 23 -7.63 12.65 -25.36
CA SER A 23 -6.88 13.69 -26.09
C SER A 23 -6.62 13.26 -27.54
N ARG A 24 -6.23 11.99 -27.75
CA ARG A 24 -5.82 11.47 -29.06
C ARG A 24 -6.98 11.06 -29.97
N PHE A 25 -8.04 10.50 -29.40
CA PHE A 25 -9.16 9.89 -30.14
C PHE A 25 -10.51 10.54 -29.84
N GLY A 26 -10.58 11.49 -28.89
CA GLY A 26 -11.83 12.12 -28.47
C GLY A 26 -12.72 11.25 -27.59
N VAL A 27 -12.30 10.02 -27.27
CA VAL A 27 -13.06 9.05 -26.49
C VAL A 27 -12.10 8.20 -25.65
N ASP A 28 -12.53 7.81 -24.45
CA ASP A 28 -11.86 6.80 -23.65
C ASP A 28 -12.58 5.46 -23.85
N TYR A 29 -11.88 4.45 -24.37
CA TYR A 29 -12.45 3.13 -24.59
C TYR A 29 -12.40 2.25 -23.32
N LEU A 30 -11.73 2.71 -22.26
CA LEU A 30 -11.69 2.03 -20.97
C LEU A 30 -12.92 2.38 -20.13
N HIS A 31 -13.22 1.54 -19.15
CA HIS A 31 -14.23 1.90 -18.15
C HIS A 31 -13.80 3.14 -17.36
N PRO A 32 -14.76 4.01 -16.98
CA PRO A 32 -14.45 5.20 -16.19
C PRO A 32 -13.90 4.80 -14.81
N ILE A 33 -12.98 5.61 -14.27
CA ILE A 33 -12.37 5.40 -12.94
C ILE A 33 -13.44 5.20 -11.86
N GLN A 34 -14.51 5.99 -11.90
CA GLN A 34 -15.64 5.89 -10.98
C GLN A 34 -16.26 4.49 -10.93
N ARG A 35 -16.22 3.70 -12.00
CA ARG A 35 -16.73 2.32 -11.99
C ARG A 35 -15.98 1.47 -10.97
N TYR A 36 -14.66 1.64 -10.88
CA TYR A 36 -13.80 0.89 -9.97
C TYR A 36 -13.94 1.42 -8.54
N VAL A 37 -13.98 2.74 -8.38
CA VAL A 37 -14.20 3.40 -7.08
C VAL A 37 -15.55 2.99 -6.48
N ASP A 38 -16.63 3.09 -7.25
CA ASP A 38 -17.96 2.65 -6.83
C ASP A 38 -17.98 1.17 -6.47
N GLY A 39 -17.32 0.35 -7.30
CA GLY A 39 -17.20 -1.10 -7.06
C GLY A 39 -16.50 -1.42 -5.73
N LEU A 40 -15.49 -0.65 -5.34
CA LEU A 40 -14.70 -0.91 -4.14
C LEU A 40 -15.25 -0.23 -2.88
N THR A 41 -16.06 0.83 -3.04
CA THR A 41 -16.49 1.69 -1.91
C THR A 41 -17.99 1.67 -1.63
N GLN A 42 -18.83 1.25 -2.59
CA GLN A 42 -20.30 1.35 -2.48
C GLN A 42 -20.97 -0.02 -2.33
N GLU A 43 -21.89 -0.13 -1.38
CA GLU A 43 -22.72 -1.35 -1.18
C GLU A 43 -23.73 -1.58 -2.31
N GLN A 44 -24.06 -0.52 -3.07
CA GLN A 44 -24.92 -0.59 -4.24
C GLN A 44 -24.25 0.10 -5.42
N ILE A 45 -24.37 -0.50 -6.60
CA ILE A 45 -23.80 -0.01 -7.87
C ILE A 45 -24.85 -0.01 -8.97
N LYS A 46 -24.61 0.71 -10.06
CA LYS A 46 -25.49 0.65 -11.23
C LYS A 46 -25.14 -0.55 -12.10
N ASP A 47 -26.14 -1.35 -12.46
CA ASP A 47 -26.01 -2.40 -13.48
C ASP A 47 -25.85 -1.79 -14.89
N SER A 48 -25.68 -2.63 -15.91
CA SER A 48 -25.56 -2.19 -17.31
C SER A 48 -26.81 -1.49 -17.85
N SER A 49 -27.97 -1.64 -17.19
CA SER A 49 -29.22 -0.94 -17.50
C SER A 49 -29.38 0.37 -16.70
N GLY A 50 -28.42 0.74 -15.86
CA GLY A 50 -28.44 1.95 -15.04
C GLY A 50 -29.27 1.80 -13.75
N ARG A 51 -29.75 0.60 -13.44
CA ARG A 51 -30.54 0.32 -12.24
C ARG A 51 -29.60 0.07 -11.06
N MET A 52 -29.93 0.64 -9.90
CA MET A 52 -29.21 0.34 -8.66
C MET A 52 -29.43 -1.12 -8.28
N VAL A 53 -28.34 -1.84 -8.10
CA VAL A 53 -28.29 -3.23 -7.65
C VAL A 53 -27.30 -3.36 -6.51
N ARG A 54 -27.48 -4.37 -5.67
CA ARG A 54 -26.49 -4.71 -4.64
C ARG A 54 -25.16 -5.04 -5.31
N ASN A 55 -24.08 -4.49 -4.78
CA ASN A 55 -22.74 -4.80 -5.23
C ASN A 55 -22.38 -6.24 -4.83
N PRO A 56 -22.02 -7.13 -5.79
CA PRO A 56 -21.64 -8.51 -5.48
C PRO A 56 -20.43 -8.65 -4.54
N LEU A 57 -19.60 -7.62 -4.43
CA LEU A 57 -18.49 -7.59 -3.48
C LEU A 57 -18.97 -7.49 -2.02
N PHE A 58 -20.21 -7.03 -1.77
CA PHE A 58 -20.77 -6.83 -0.43
C PHE A 58 -22.07 -7.63 -0.25
N PRO A 59 -21.96 -8.98 -0.14
CA PRO A 59 -23.11 -9.87 0.00
C PRO A 59 -23.79 -9.69 1.37
N GLU A 60 -25.06 -10.08 1.45
CA GLU A 60 -25.76 -10.15 2.74
C GLU A 60 -25.14 -11.22 3.65
N ALA A 61 -25.26 -11.00 4.96
CA ALA A 61 -24.84 -11.96 5.97
C ALA A 61 -25.58 -13.28 5.74
N VAL A 62 -24.85 -14.33 5.38
CA VAL A 62 -25.35 -15.70 5.58
C VAL A 62 -25.28 -15.97 7.09
N GLN A 63 -26.24 -16.67 7.67
CA GLN A 63 -26.24 -17.00 9.10
C GLN A 63 -24.88 -17.60 9.52
N GLY A 64 -24.15 -16.90 10.41
CA GLY A 64 -22.83 -17.31 10.89
C GLY A 64 -21.63 -16.90 10.01
N GLY A 65 -21.84 -16.24 8.87
CA GLY A 65 -20.78 -15.82 7.94
C GLY A 65 -20.27 -14.39 8.15
N PHE A 66 -19.03 -14.14 7.73
CA PHE A 66 -18.43 -12.81 7.71
C PHE A 66 -19.14 -11.90 6.69
N VAL A 67 -19.53 -10.70 7.12
CA VAL A 67 -20.12 -9.68 6.22
C VAL A 67 -19.00 -8.81 5.68
N ARG A 68 -18.74 -8.91 4.37
CA ARG A 68 -17.82 -7.98 3.70
C ARG A 68 -18.51 -6.62 3.56
N THR A 69 -17.85 -5.58 4.04
CA THR A 69 -18.28 -4.18 3.91
C THR A 69 -17.19 -3.37 3.21
N PRO A 70 -17.47 -2.17 2.69
CA PRO A 70 -16.43 -1.31 2.11
C PRO A 70 -15.21 -1.12 3.02
N LYS A 71 -15.42 -1.05 4.34
CA LYS A 71 -14.34 -0.90 5.34
C LYS A 71 -13.40 -2.10 5.45
N THR A 72 -13.76 -3.24 4.86
CA THR A 72 -12.95 -4.48 4.85
C THR A 72 -12.20 -4.67 3.54
N VAL A 73 -12.32 -3.71 2.62
CA VAL A 73 -11.59 -3.71 1.36
C VAL A 73 -10.22 -3.11 1.58
N LEU A 74 -9.21 -3.83 1.10
CA LEU A 74 -7.84 -3.37 0.98
C LEU A 74 -7.41 -3.58 -0.47
N VAL A 75 -6.86 -2.54 -1.08
CA VAL A 75 -6.24 -2.59 -2.40
C VAL A 75 -4.83 -2.09 -2.28
N ALA A 76 -3.86 -2.99 -2.49
CA ALA A 76 -2.46 -2.65 -2.54
C ALA A 76 -1.99 -2.57 -3.99
N GLY A 77 -1.33 -1.48 -4.35
CA GLY A 77 -0.73 -1.28 -5.67
C GLY A 77 0.77 -1.01 -5.57
N ILE A 78 1.56 -1.86 -6.22
CA ILE A 78 2.97 -1.59 -6.50
C ILE A 78 3.03 -1.06 -7.94
N LEU A 79 3.12 0.25 -8.06
CA LEU A 79 2.78 0.98 -9.28
C LEU A 79 3.97 1.78 -9.81
N GLY A 80 3.89 2.16 -11.09
CA GLY A 80 4.87 3.04 -11.73
C GLY A 80 4.69 4.49 -11.27
N VAL A 81 5.40 4.81 -10.19
CA VAL A 81 5.53 6.12 -9.54
C VAL A 81 6.93 6.18 -8.92
N PRO A 82 7.67 7.30 -8.95
CA PRO A 82 8.90 7.45 -8.18
C PRO A 82 8.67 7.12 -6.71
N TRP A 83 9.52 6.29 -6.11
CA TRP A 83 9.38 5.97 -4.69
C TRP A 83 9.52 7.22 -3.81
N GLN A 84 10.32 8.19 -4.26
CA GLN A 84 10.51 9.48 -3.60
C GLN A 84 9.20 10.28 -3.41
N ASP A 85 8.23 10.08 -4.30
CA ASP A 85 6.96 10.82 -4.25
C ASP A 85 5.97 10.23 -3.24
N VAL A 86 6.23 9.00 -2.78
CA VAL A 86 5.27 8.19 -2.00
C VAL A 86 5.83 7.73 -0.65
N VAL A 87 6.99 8.20 -0.24
CA VAL A 87 7.61 7.85 1.06
C VAL A 87 7.67 9.05 1.99
N THR A 88 7.81 8.78 3.29
CA THR A 88 8.18 9.80 4.27
C THR A 88 9.54 10.39 3.93
N THR A 89 9.64 11.71 4.00
CA THR A 89 10.92 12.42 3.98
C THR A 89 11.29 12.77 5.41
N ASP A 90 12.52 12.49 5.83
CA ASP A 90 13.00 12.90 7.15
C ASP A 90 13.03 14.44 7.24
N ASP A 91 12.26 15.00 8.19
CA ASP A 91 12.15 16.46 8.43
C ASP A 91 13.51 17.09 8.82
N THR A 92 14.49 16.29 9.24
CA THR A 92 15.83 16.78 9.58
C THR A 92 16.65 17.27 8.38
N CYS A 93 16.22 16.97 7.15
CA CYS A 93 16.92 17.34 5.92
C CYS A 93 16.25 18.49 5.14
N ALA A 94 15.10 18.99 5.61
CA ALA A 94 14.38 20.07 4.96
C ALA A 94 15.15 21.41 5.06
N GLY A 95 15.91 21.75 4.02
CA GLY A 95 16.53 23.08 3.86
C GLY A 95 18.06 23.13 3.94
N GLU A 96 18.76 22.01 4.04
CA GLU A 96 20.22 21.98 3.94
C GLU A 96 20.69 21.80 2.49
N ALA A 97 21.56 22.71 2.03
CA ALA A 97 22.22 22.61 0.73
C ALA A 97 23.07 21.32 0.68
N GLY A 98 22.69 20.37 -0.18
CA GLY A 98 23.31 19.05 -0.29
C GLY A 98 22.37 17.86 -0.03
N CYS A 99 21.13 18.08 0.39
CA CYS A 99 20.10 17.04 0.51
C CYS A 99 19.35 16.73 -0.80
N GLU A 100 19.65 17.44 -1.88
CA GLU A 100 18.95 17.39 -3.17
C GLU A 100 19.13 16.06 -3.94
N SER A 101 19.94 15.12 -3.44
CA SER A 101 20.27 13.89 -4.17
C SER A 101 20.01 12.58 -3.44
N SER A 102 19.58 12.59 -2.17
CA SER A 102 19.35 11.34 -1.45
C SER A 102 18.65 11.58 -0.11
N LEU A 103 17.45 11.01 0.07
CA LEU A 103 17.16 10.38 1.36
C LEU A 103 18.36 9.46 1.63
N PRO A 104 19.08 9.62 2.76
CA PRO A 104 20.39 8.98 2.92
C PRO A 104 20.33 7.52 2.49
N LEU A 105 21.26 7.13 1.62
CA LEU A 105 21.52 5.74 1.27
C LEU A 105 21.64 4.96 2.60
N GLY A 106 20.67 4.10 2.90
CA GLY A 106 20.59 3.34 4.16
C GLY A 106 19.48 3.72 5.15
N ALA A 107 18.80 4.87 5.01
CA ALA A 107 17.62 5.14 5.86
C ALA A 107 16.44 4.24 5.43
N PRO A 108 15.75 3.55 6.36
CA PRO A 108 14.52 2.84 6.03
C PRO A 108 13.51 3.80 5.39
N VAL A 109 12.84 3.36 4.32
CA VAL A 109 11.69 4.10 3.78
C VAL A 109 10.40 3.48 4.27
N SER A 110 9.48 4.33 4.69
CA SER A 110 8.10 3.95 4.97
C SER A 110 7.21 4.64 3.94
N TYR A 111 6.31 3.87 3.32
CA TYR A 111 5.35 4.44 2.37
C TYR A 111 4.28 5.24 3.11
N LEU A 112 3.93 6.40 2.54
CA LEU A 112 2.87 7.24 3.04
C LEU A 112 1.51 6.54 2.87
N THR A 113 0.66 6.64 3.89
CA THR A 113 -0.75 6.27 3.81
C THR A 113 -1.50 7.20 2.85
N ALA A 114 -2.68 6.80 2.39
CA ALA A 114 -3.52 7.64 1.54
C ALA A 114 -3.84 9.02 2.16
N ALA A 115 -4.09 9.04 3.47
CA ALA A 115 -4.32 10.26 4.24
C ALA A 115 -3.09 11.16 4.30
N GLU A 116 -1.89 10.60 4.49
CA GLU A 116 -0.64 11.37 4.49
C GLU A 116 -0.28 11.89 3.10
N LEU A 117 -0.49 11.09 2.04
CA LEU A 117 -0.34 11.54 0.65
C LEU A 117 -1.26 12.74 0.36
N ALA A 118 -2.49 12.72 0.87
CA ALA A 118 -3.41 13.84 0.76
C ALA A 118 -2.96 15.06 1.59
N ALA A 119 -2.57 14.85 2.85
CA ALA A 119 -2.12 15.92 3.75
C ALA A 119 -0.86 16.63 3.23
N GLN A 120 0.06 15.87 2.65
CA GLN A 120 1.29 16.38 2.02
C GLN A 120 1.08 16.84 0.57
N LYS A 121 -0.15 16.80 0.05
CA LYS A 121 -0.50 17.19 -1.33
C LYS A 121 0.27 16.41 -2.41
N ARG A 122 0.70 15.18 -2.09
CA ARG A 122 1.39 14.28 -3.02
C ARG A 122 0.47 13.82 -4.15
N TRP A 123 -0.83 13.69 -3.90
CA TRP A 123 -1.78 13.34 -4.96
C TRP A 123 -1.82 14.38 -6.09
N GLY A 124 -1.85 15.67 -5.76
CA GLY A 124 -1.77 16.74 -6.79
C GLY A 124 -0.42 16.73 -7.52
N MET A 125 0.64 16.35 -6.82
CA MET A 125 1.96 16.16 -7.41
C MET A 125 2.03 15.01 -8.41
N ILE A 126 1.40 13.87 -8.09
CA ILE A 126 1.46 12.63 -8.87
C ILE A 126 0.40 12.59 -9.99
N LEU A 127 -0.82 13.05 -9.70
CA LEU A 127 -1.98 12.93 -10.59
C LEU A 127 -2.38 14.26 -11.22
N GLY A 128 -1.98 15.39 -10.65
CA GLY A 128 -2.52 16.69 -11.03
C GLY A 128 -3.92 16.89 -10.47
N ASP A 129 -4.72 17.70 -11.16
CA ASP A 129 -6.12 17.94 -10.82
C ASP A 129 -7.01 17.50 -11.99
N PRO A 130 -7.74 16.37 -11.86
CA PRO A 130 -8.62 15.88 -12.91
C PRO A 130 -9.86 16.76 -13.13
N GLU A 131 -10.30 17.55 -12.14
CA GLU A 131 -11.47 18.45 -12.28
C GLU A 131 -11.13 19.66 -13.15
N THR A 132 -9.96 20.26 -12.93
CA THR A 132 -9.50 21.41 -13.71
C THR A 132 -8.67 21.03 -14.93
N GLY A 133 -8.26 19.76 -15.03
CA GLY A 133 -7.36 19.26 -16.06
C GLY A 133 -5.91 19.71 -15.86
N ALA A 134 -5.55 20.18 -14.66
CA ALA A 134 -4.17 20.56 -14.37
C ALA A 134 -3.27 19.31 -14.39
N PRO A 135 -2.10 19.36 -15.05
CA PRO A 135 -1.18 18.23 -15.06
C PRO A 135 -0.58 17.99 -13.67
N ALA A 136 -0.04 16.79 -13.47
CA ALA A 136 0.79 16.46 -12.31
C ALA A 136 1.93 17.48 -12.17
N THR A 137 2.28 17.91 -10.96
CA THR A 137 3.40 18.85 -10.81
C THR A 137 4.75 18.16 -10.93
N ASP A 138 4.83 16.85 -10.72
CA ASP A 138 6.02 16.08 -11.10
C ASP A 138 5.97 15.74 -12.60
N PRO A 139 6.90 16.26 -13.41
CA PRO A 139 7.02 15.89 -14.82
C PRO A 139 7.26 14.39 -15.02
N LEU A 140 7.90 13.68 -14.08
CA LEU A 140 8.12 12.23 -14.17
C LEU A 140 6.83 11.42 -14.19
N MET A 141 5.72 12.02 -13.71
CA MET A 141 4.39 11.42 -13.77
C MET A 141 3.60 11.78 -15.02
N TRP A 142 4.18 12.51 -15.97
CA TRP A 142 3.55 12.74 -17.27
C TRP A 142 3.81 11.54 -18.18
N GLU A 143 2.74 10.90 -18.61
CA GLU A 143 2.79 9.98 -19.74
C GLU A 143 3.11 10.80 -21.00
N SER A 144 4.29 10.59 -21.58
CA SER A 144 4.77 11.35 -22.75
C SER A 144 5.59 10.45 -23.67
N VAL A 145 5.47 10.67 -24.97
CA VAL A 145 6.37 10.11 -26.00
C VAL A 145 7.54 11.04 -26.30
N GLU A 146 7.41 12.31 -25.92
CA GLU A 146 8.43 13.35 -26.08
C GLU A 146 9.20 13.52 -24.76
N GLU A 147 10.44 14.01 -24.84
CA GLU A 147 11.22 14.38 -23.67
C GLU A 147 10.48 15.42 -22.82
N ARG A 148 10.53 15.22 -21.50
CA ARG A 148 9.93 16.11 -20.53
C ARG A 148 10.99 17.04 -19.96
N THR A 149 10.55 18.15 -19.40
CA THR A 149 11.42 19.17 -18.79
C THR A 149 10.88 19.56 -17.42
N GLY A 150 11.71 20.20 -16.60
CA GLY A 150 11.38 20.59 -15.23
C GLY A 150 12.23 19.81 -14.23
N SER A 151 11.74 19.70 -12.99
CA SER A 151 12.42 18.98 -11.91
C SER A 151 11.40 18.17 -11.11
N ASN A 152 11.85 17.05 -10.53
CA ASN A 152 11.06 16.35 -9.52
C ASN A 152 10.86 17.29 -8.31
N PRO A 153 9.63 17.49 -7.84
CA PRO A 153 9.33 18.46 -6.80
C PRO A 153 9.76 18.03 -5.39
N VAL A 154 10.14 16.77 -5.18
CA VAL A 154 10.59 16.25 -3.89
C VAL A 154 12.08 16.45 -3.70
N LEU A 155 12.87 16.06 -4.70
CA LEU A 155 14.33 16.15 -4.66
C LEU A 155 14.86 17.47 -5.25
N GLY A 156 14.04 18.19 -6.03
CA GLY A 156 14.53 19.29 -6.87
C GLY A 156 15.37 18.82 -8.07
N ALA A 157 15.54 17.51 -8.24
CA ALA A 157 16.36 16.91 -9.28
C ALA A 157 15.83 17.26 -10.68
N PRO A 158 16.62 17.94 -11.54
CA PRO A 158 16.19 18.31 -12.87
C PRO A 158 16.04 17.08 -13.76
N LEU A 159 15.04 17.09 -14.64
CA LEU A 159 14.98 16.15 -15.75
C LEU A 159 16.10 16.46 -16.73
N VAL A 160 16.70 15.42 -17.27
CA VAL A 160 17.90 15.49 -18.10
C VAL A 160 17.52 15.06 -19.52
N PRO A 161 17.85 15.85 -20.57
CA PRO A 161 17.45 15.55 -21.93
C PRO A 161 18.15 14.31 -22.50
N ALA A 162 17.59 13.80 -23.59
CA ALA A 162 18.19 12.72 -24.37
C ALA A 162 19.60 13.08 -24.83
N ASN A 163 20.45 12.08 -25.02
CA ASN A 163 21.86 12.23 -25.43
C ASN A 163 22.78 12.96 -24.44
N SER A 164 22.36 13.13 -23.17
CA SER A 164 23.26 13.55 -22.09
C SER A 164 24.19 12.43 -21.60
N GLY A 165 24.35 11.37 -22.41
CA GLY A 165 25.15 10.19 -22.11
C GLY A 165 26.60 10.55 -21.78
N GLY A 166 27.09 10.00 -20.67
CA GLY A 166 28.41 10.33 -20.12
C GLY A 166 28.43 10.43 -18.59
N THR A 167 27.26 10.51 -17.96
CA THR A 167 27.09 10.36 -16.51
C THR A 167 25.84 9.53 -16.22
N PRO A 168 25.97 8.22 -15.98
CA PRO A 168 24.87 7.44 -15.44
C PRO A 168 24.51 8.07 -14.11
N SER A 169 23.22 8.22 -13.81
CA SER A 169 22.66 8.94 -12.64
C SER A 169 22.50 10.47 -12.75
N SER A 170 22.50 11.06 -13.95
CA SER A 170 22.26 12.51 -14.11
C SER A 170 20.93 12.96 -13.47
N ASN A 171 19.90 12.11 -13.50
CA ASN A 171 18.73 12.18 -12.63
C ASN A 171 18.63 10.87 -11.80
N PRO A 172 18.58 10.93 -10.45
CA PRO A 172 18.57 9.74 -9.60
C PRO A 172 17.26 8.93 -9.64
N ILE A 173 16.24 9.42 -10.34
CA ILE A 173 14.91 8.80 -10.41
C ILE A 173 14.74 8.03 -11.72
N ASN A 174 14.89 8.69 -12.87
CA ASN A 174 14.68 8.08 -14.19
C ASN A 174 15.96 7.95 -15.04
N GLY A 175 17.12 8.36 -14.51
CA GLY A 175 18.39 8.41 -15.24
C GLY A 175 18.46 9.64 -16.13
N HIS A 176 17.70 9.62 -17.23
CA HIS A 176 17.50 10.73 -18.16
C HIS A 176 16.31 10.41 -19.09
N GLU A 177 15.79 11.43 -19.79
CA GLU A 177 14.82 11.24 -20.88
C GLU A 177 15.52 10.58 -22.09
N TRP A 178 14.78 9.85 -22.92
CA TRP A 178 15.35 9.15 -24.07
C TRP A 178 14.59 9.46 -25.36
N ASN A 179 15.26 9.32 -26.49
CA ASN A 179 14.65 9.61 -27.78
C ASN A 179 13.72 8.46 -28.22
N ILE A 180 12.43 8.78 -28.44
CA ILE A 180 11.42 7.84 -28.92
C ILE A 180 11.03 8.20 -30.35
N ALA A 181 11.97 8.04 -31.29
CA ALA A 181 11.80 8.47 -32.68
C ALA A 181 10.52 7.89 -33.33
N GLU A 182 10.20 6.65 -32.99
CA GLU A 182 9.04 5.94 -33.48
C GLU A 182 7.71 6.29 -32.79
N LYS A 183 7.76 7.06 -31.69
CA LYS A 183 6.63 7.38 -30.80
C LYS A 183 5.85 6.15 -30.36
N ASN A 184 6.57 5.05 -30.16
CA ASN A 184 6.05 3.72 -29.89
C ASN A 184 6.38 3.27 -28.46
N ASP A 185 6.65 4.18 -27.53
CA ASP A 185 6.82 3.90 -26.11
C ASP A 185 6.64 5.20 -25.31
N LEU A 186 6.68 5.14 -23.98
CA LEU A 186 6.62 6.30 -23.09
C LEU A 186 7.98 6.58 -22.41
N GLN A 187 8.14 7.82 -21.96
CA GLN A 187 9.20 8.17 -21.01
C GLN A 187 9.00 7.42 -19.68
N PHE A 188 10.10 7.04 -19.04
CA PHE A 188 10.05 6.30 -17.77
C PHE A 188 9.74 7.25 -16.60
N SER A 189 8.88 6.81 -15.67
CA SER A 189 8.69 7.52 -14.41
C SER A 189 9.88 7.33 -13.49
N CYS A 190 10.46 6.12 -13.50
CA CYS A 190 11.63 5.78 -12.69
C CYS A 190 12.37 4.56 -13.26
N ILE A 191 13.61 4.39 -12.82
CA ILE A 191 14.46 3.22 -13.07
C ILE A 191 15.06 2.72 -11.75
N PHE A 192 15.58 1.49 -11.73
CA PHE A 192 16.28 0.91 -10.58
C PHE A 192 17.30 -0.13 -11.05
N PRO A 193 18.46 -0.29 -10.38
CA PRO A 193 19.47 -1.23 -10.85
C PRO A 193 18.98 -2.67 -10.77
N LEU A 194 19.38 -3.52 -11.72
CA LEU A 194 19.10 -4.95 -11.67
C LEU A 194 20.27 -5.67 -11.01
N ALA A 195 20.00 -6.43 -9.95
CA ALA A 195 21.00 -7.29 -9.31
C ALA A 195 21.58 -8.33 -10.28
N GLN A 196 20.76 -8.82 -11.22
CA GLN A 196 21.16 -9.75 -12.27
C GLN A 196 20.72 -9.25 -13.65
N PRO A 197 21.52 -8.38 -14.30
CA PRO A 197 21.22 -7.84 -15.62
C PRO A 197 21.14 -8.97 -16.68
N PRO A 198 20.02 -9.11 -17.43
CA PRO A 198 19.89 -10.15 -18.45
C PRO A 198 20.94 -9.96 -19.54
N ALA A 199 21.65 -11.04 -19.91
CA ALA A 199 22.79 -10.98 -20.83
C ALA A 199 22.49 -10.39 -22.23
N LYS A 200 21.22 -10.41 -22.65
CA LYS A 200 20.71 -9.68 -23.83
C LYS A 200 19.30 -9.19 -23.53
N ALA A 201 19.05 -7.91 -23.77
CA ALA A 201 17.70 -7.35 -23.73
C ALA A 201 17.30 -6.88 -25.13
N SER A 202 16.12 -7.27 -25.60
CA SER A 202 15.57 -6.77 -26.89
C SER A 202 15.39 -5.26 -26.92
N GLU A 203 15.32 -4.64 -25.73
CA GLU A 203 15.21 -3.21 -25.50
C GLU A 203 16.53 -2.46 -25.73
N CYS A 204 17.67 -3.14 -25.57
CA CYS A 204 19.01 -2.60 -25.72
C CYS A 204 19.67 -3.18 -26.98
N LYS A 205 19.51 -2.49 -28.12
CA LYS A 205 19.95 -2.98 -29.43
C LYS A 205 21.43 -2.63 -29.70
N THR A 206 22.11 -3.39 -30.56
CA THR A 206 23.47 -3.06 -31.06
C THR A 206 23.46 -2.20 -32.32
N GLU A 207 22.35 -2.23 -33.07
CA GLU A 207 22.31 -1.62 -34.39
C GLU A 207 21.99 -0.14 -34.21
N GLN A 208 23.00 0.70 -34.48
CA GLN A 208 22.84 2.13 -34.70
C GLN A 208 21.83 2.33 -35.84
N PHE A 209 20.54 2.40 -35.52
CA PHE A 209 19.61 3.16 -36.34
C PHE A 209 19.90 4.63 -36.05
N ASP A 210 20.89 5.17 -36.76
CA ASP A 210 21.17 6.60 -36.88
C ASP A 210 21.25 7.40 -35.54
N GLY A 211 21.64 6.73 -34.45
CA GLY A 211 21.79 7.34 -33.13
C GLY A 211 20.50 7.62 -32.36
N GLN A 212 19.36 6.97 -32.68
CA GLN A 212 18.05 7.35 -32.12
C GLN A 212 17.44 6.44 -31.06
N ASP A 213 17.91 5.19 -30.88
CA ASP A 213 17.30 4.20 -29.95
C ASP A 213 18.29 3.62 -28.91
N LEU A 214 19.55 4.07 -28.91
CA LEU A 214 20.59 3.54 -28.02
C LEU A 214 20.67 4.28 -26.68
N ASP A 215 20.07 5.45 -26.57
CA ASP A 215 20.13 6.34 -25.42
C ASP A 215 19.07 6.00 -24.36
N LYS A 216 18.64 4.74 -24.25
CA LYS A 216 17.75 4.36 -23.15
C LYS A 216 18.54 4.32 -21.84
N PRO A 217 18.06 4.98 -20.76
CA PRO A 217 18.78 4.97 -19.48
C PRO A 217 18.95 3.56 -18.90
N ILE A 218 18.05 2.63 -19.24
CA ILE A 218 18.16 1.22 -18.82
C ILE A 218 19.30 0.43 -19.48
N CYS A 219 19.91 1.00 -20.51
CA CYS A 219 21.02 0.41 -21.27
C CYS A 219 22.34 1.16 -21.01
N GLU A 220 22.35 2.15 -20.12
CA GLU A 220 23.54 2.92 -19.76
C GLU A 220 24.39 2.14 -18.72
N GLN A 221 25.70 2.17 -18.92
CA GLN A 221 26.71 1.60 -18.03
C GLN A 221 27.19 2.65 -17.03
N PRO A 222 27.80 2.25 -15.89
CA PRO A 222 28.38 3.16 -14.89
C PRO A 222 29.44 4.16 -15.41
N ASP A 223 29.99 3.94 -16.60
CA ASP A 223 30.93 4.86 -17.26
C ASP A 223 30.25 5.80 -18.28
N GLY A 224 28.92 5.76 -18.39
CA GLY A 224 28.11 6.57 -19.31
C GLY A 224 28.05 6.03 -20.74
N SER A 225 28.67 4.86 -20.99
CA SER A 225 28.55 4.18 -22.28
C SER A 225 27.24 3.36 -22.37
N TYR A 226 26.77 3.10 -23.58
CA TYR A 226 25.58 2.26 -23.80
C TYR A 226 25.96 0.84 -24.18
N THR A 227 25.16 -0.11 -23.71
CA THR A 227 25.36 -1.55 -23.90
C THR A 227 24.10 -2.23 -24.45
N THR A 228 24.22 -3.51 -24.81
CA THR A 228 23.10 -4.39 -25.18
C THR A 228 22.48 -5.11 -23.98
N GLN A 229 23.08 -4.92 -22.81
CA GLN A 229 22.60 -5.47 -21.56
C GLN A 229 21.67 -4.46 -20.90
N GLN A 230 20.50 -4.90 -20.44
CA GLN A 230 19.65 -4.07 -19.62
C GLN A 230 20.20 -4.08 -18.19
N THR A 231 20.83 -2.99 -17.77
CA THR A 231 21.44 -2.83 -16.44
C THR A 231 20.42 -2.35 -15.40
N TYR A 232 19.33 -1.70 -15.82
CA TYR A 232 18.27 -1.21 -14.94
C TYR A 232 16.88 -1.74 -15.33
N GLY A 233 16.02 -1.94 -14.33
CA GLY A 233 14.57 -2.03 -14.48
C GLY A 233 13.97 -0.64 -14.68
N ARG A 234 12.69 -0.59 -15.08
CA ARG A 234 11.98 0.66 -15.35
C ARG A 234 10.51 0.55 -15.01
N ALA A 235 9.88 1.72 -14.87
CA ALA A 235 8.45 1.87 -14.81
C ALA A 235 7.96 3.00 -15.71
N PHE A 236 6.72 2.89 -16.16
CA PHE A 236 5.99 3.96 -16.82
C PHE A 236 5.01 4.60 -15.83
N PRO A 237 4.61 5.87 -16.01
CA PRO A 237 3.60 6.48 -15.16
C PRO A 237 2.28 5.68 -15.22
N THR A 238 1.78 5.22 -14.06
CA THR A 238 0.57 4.37 -13.94
C THR A 238 -0.65 5.17 -13.46
N ARG A 239 -0.94 6.27 -14.17
CA ARG A 239 -1.84 7.32 -13.67
C ARG A 239 -3.25 6.83 -13.36
N ARG A 240 -3.81 5.91 -14.16
CA ARG A 240 -5.19 5.44 -13.98
C ARG A 240 -5.36 4.60 -12.72
N GLU A 241 -4.43 3.68 -12.49
CA GLU A 241 -4.42 2.83 -11.30
C GLU A 241 -4.17 3.69 -10.04
N LEU A 242 -3.26 4.66 -10.13
CA LEU A 242 -3.02 5.64 -9.08
C LEU A 242 -4.27 6.49 -8.79
N GLU A 243 -5.04 6.87 -9.80
CA GLU A 243 -6.29 7.62 -9.64
C GLU A 243 -7.38 6.81 -8.92
N VAL A 244 -7.45 5.49 -9.17
CA VAL A 244 -8.33 4.60 -8.39
C VAL A 244 -7.89 4.56 -6.93
N LEU A 245 -6.59 4.38 -6.65
CA LEU A 245 -6.07 4.32 -5.28
C LEU A 245 -6.31 5.64 -4.53
N ALA A 246 -6.13 6.79 -5.18
CA ALA A 246 -6.38 8.09 -4.58
C ALA A 246 -7.85 8.28 -4.16
N GLN A 247 -8.80 7.71 -4.92
CA GLN A 247 -10.24 7.88 -4.69
C GLN A 247 -10.87 6.84 -3.75
N ILE A 248 -10.17 5.75 -3.43
CA ILE A 248 -10.62 4.78 -2.42
C ILE A 248 -10.01 5.05 -1.04
N GLU A 249 -9.22 6.12 -0.91
CA GLU A 249 -8.71 6.68 0.34
C GLU A 249 -8.05 5.61 1.23
N ASP A 250 -8.50 5.46 2.47
CA ASP A 250 -7.93 4.54 3.46
C ASP A 250 -7.95 3.07 3.01
N ALA A 251 -8.74 2.70 2.00
CA ALA A 251 -8.69 1.34 1.45
C ALA A 251 -7.44 1.08 0.58
N ALA A 252 -6.67 2.12 0.23
CA ALA A 252 -5.48 2.00 -0.60
C ALA A 252 -4.19 1.85 0.20
N VAL A 253 -3.30 1.00 -0.29
CA VAL A 253 -1.87 1.01 0.03
C VAL A 253 -1.11 1.23 -1.28
N LEU A 254 -0.30 2.29 -1.34
CA LEU A 254 0.49 2.64 -2.52
C LEU A 254 1.97 2.39 -2.25
N ALA A 255 2.63 1.69 -3.16
CA ALA A 255 4.06 1.52 -3.21
C ALA A 255 4.60 1.74 -4.63
N SER A 256 5.89 2.03 -4.73
CA SER A 256 6.58 2.15 -6.01
C SER A 256 7.09 0.79 -6.50
N ILE A 257 6.97 0.54 -7.80
CA ILE A 257 7.61 -0.58 -8.50
C ILE A 257 9.11 -0.38 -8.72
N CYS A 258 9.62 0.84 -8.57
CA CYS A 258 11.06 1.13 -8.52
C CYS A 258 11.49 1.12 -7.06
N PRO A 259 12.03 0.01 -6.53
CA PRO A 259 12.48 -0.08 -5.16
C PRO A 259 13.67 0.87 -4.90
N LYS A 260 13.79 1.35 -3.66
CA LYS A 260 14.93 2.17 -3.22
C LYS A 260 16.22 1.38 -3.18
N GLU A 261 16.18 0.17 -2.62
CA GLU A 261 17.35 -0.68 -2.37
C GLU A 261 17.15 -2.05 -3.00
N VAL A 262 18.18 -2.58 -3.65
CA VAL A 262 18.14 -3.86 -4.40
C VAL A 262 19.43 -4.66 -4.29
N THR A 263 20.39 -4.18 -3.51
CA THR A 263 21.72 -4.77 -3.36
C THR A 263 21.95 -5.32 -1.95
N ASP A 264 21.49 -4.62 -0.92
CA ASP A 264 21.63 -5.04 0.48
C ASP A 264 20.40 -5.83 0.94
N GLU A 265 20.46 -7.16 0.91
CA GLU A 265 19.37 -8.06 1.33
C GLU A 265 19.00 -7.91 2.82
N ASP A 266 19.91 -7.41 3.65
CA ASP A 266 19.67 -7.20 5.08
C ASP A 266 19.02 -5.83 5.37
N SER A 267 18.91 -4.96 4.37
CA SER A 267 18.28 -3.65 4.50
C SER A 267 16.76 -3.77 4.68
N PRO A 268 16.15 -3.02 5.62
CA PRO A 268 14.69 -2.96 5.74
C PRO A 268 14.02 -2.38 4.47
N SER A 269 14.78 -1.68 3.63
CA SER A 269 14.30 -1.13 2.35
C SER A 269 14.55 -2.03 1.14
N PHE A 270 15.07 -3.24 1.34
CA PHE A 270 15.39 -4.15 0.24
C PHE A 270 14.13 -4.56 -0.54
N GLY A 271 14.20 -4.38 -1.85
CA GLY A 271 13.14 -4.74 -2.78
C GLY A 271 11.79 -4.12 -2.37
N TYR A 272 10.80 -4.97 -2.15
CA TYR A 272 9.44 -4.55 -1.80
C TYR A 272 9.11 -4.78 -0.32
N SER A 273 10.10 -4.98 0.55
CA SER A 273 9.88 -5.12 2.00
C SER A 273 9.07 -3.96 2.59
N PRO A 274 9.33 -2.68 2.26
CA PRO A 274 8.49 -1.57 2.74
C PRO A 274 7.04 -1.63 2.26
N ALA A 275 6.80 -2.20 1.08
CA ALA A 275 5.44 -2.37 0.57
C ALA A 275 4.72 -3.48 1.34
N ALA A 276 5.41 -4.58 1.65
CA ALA A 276 4.88 -5.66 2.47
C ALA A 276 4.58 -5.18 3.90
N GLU A 277 5.46 -4.35 4.48
CA GLU A 277 5.25 -3.70 5.78
C GLU A 277 4.01 -2.79 5.76
N ALA A 278 3.88 -1.88 4.79
CA ALA A 278 2.71 -1.01 4.67
C ALA A 278 1.39 -1.79 4.49
N ILE A 279 1.41 -2.92 3.78
CA ILE A 279 0.26 -3.82 3.67
C ILE A 279 -0.02 -4.48 5.03
N GLY A 280 1.01 -4.99 5.70
CA GLY A 280 0.92 -5.63 7.01
C GLY A 280 0.36 -4.70 8.07
N ASP A 281 0.84 -3.45 8.13
CA ASP A 281 0.35 -2.41 9.03
C ASP A 281 -1.10 -2.07 8.75
N ARG A 282 -1.49 -2.01 7.47
CA ARG A 282 -2.88 -1.72 7.12
C ARG A 282 -3.81 -2.85 7.51
N VAL A 283 -3.42 -4.10 7.26
CA VAL A 283 -4.18 -5.29 7.70
C VAL A 283 -4.25 -5.30 9.23
N SER A 284 -3.14 -5.06 9.92
CA SER A 284 -3.08 -5.01 11.38
C SER A 284 -3.94 -3.90 11.95
N GLY A 285 -3.98 -2.72 11.32
CA GLY A 285 -4.86 -1.61 11.70
C GLY A 285 -6.36 -1.93 11.52
N LEU A 286 -6.73 -2.74 10.51
CA LEU A 286 -8.09 -3.27 10.38
C LEU A 286 -8.44 -4.32 11.45
N LEU A 287 -7.42 -4.91 12.07
CA LEU A 287 -7.55 -5.93 13.12
C LEU A 287 -7.38 -5.34 14.54
N ASN A 288 -6.67 -4.22 14.69
CA ASN A 288 -6.48 -3.47 15.93
C ASN A 288 -7.77 -2.73 16.28
N GLY A 289 -8.47 -3.23 17.30
CA GLY A 289 -9.69 -2.62 17.81
C GLY A 289 -10.92 -2.86 16.95
N LYS A 290 -11.32 -4.14 16.80
CA LYS A 290 -12.68 -4.47 16.35
C LYS A 290 -13.68 -3.78 17.28
N CYS A 291 -14.27 -2.67 16.82
CA CYS A 291 -15.36 -2.02 17.54
C CYS A 291 -16.41 -3.07 17.88
N LEU A 292 -16.66 -3.22 19.18
CA LEU A 292 -17.47 -4.29 19.72
C LEU A 292 -18.94 -3.90 19.57
N ARG A 293 -19.78 -4.86 19.16
CA ARG A 293 -21.23 -4.65 19.05
C ARG A 293 -21.95 -4.68 20.39
N ARG A 294 -21.34 -5.29 21.40
CA ARG A 294 -21.94 -5.47 22.71
C ARG A 294 -20.98 -4.91 23.74
N GLU A 295 -21.56 -4.20 24.69
CA GLU A 295 -20.86 -3.84 25.91
C GLU A 295 -20.42 -5.10 26.66
N LEU A 296 -19.20 -5.02 27.19
CA LEU A 296 -18.59 -6.10 27.95
C LEU A 296 -18.82 -5.86 29.43
N GLU A 297 -19.03 -6.95 30.15
CA GLU A 297 -19.12 -6.88 31.60
C GLU A 297 -17.73 -6.61 32.18
N VAL A 298 -17.58 -5.47 32.84
CA VAL A 298 -16.36 -5.09 33.57
C VAL A 298 -16.53 -5.57 35.02
N THR A 299 -15.67 -6.49 35.45
CA THR A 299 -15.61 -6.98 36.84
C THR A 299 -14.41 -6.35 37.57
N PRO A 300 -14.33 -6.47 38.90
CA PRO A 300 -13.15 -6.02 39.66
C PRO A 300 -11.83 -6.66 39.19
N ASP A 301 -11.90 -7.85 38.56
CA ASP A 301 -10.74 -8.58 38.04
C ASP A 301 -10.40 -8.19 36.59
N GLY A 302 -11.12 -7.22 36.01
CA GLY A 302 -10.97 -6.76 34.64
C GLY A 302 -12.14 -7.15 33.75
N VAL A 303 -11.90 -7.27 32.45
CA VAL A 303 -12.94 -7.65 31.49
C VAL A 303 -12.84 -9.14 31.24
N SER A 304 -13.98 -9.83 31.24
CA SER A 304 -14.06 -11.28 30.99
C SER A 304 -13.90 -11.61 29.50
N CYS A 305 -12.76 -11.22 28.93
CA CYS A 305 -12.31 -11.57 27.59
C CYS A 305 -11.02 -12.37 27.62
N LYS A 306 -10.89 -13.23 26.62
CA LYS A 306 -9.66 -13.91 26.26
C LYS A 306 -9.29 -13.50 24.86
N VAL A 307 -8.11 -12.91 24.70
CA VAL A 307 -7.55 -12.53 23.42
C VAL A 307 -6.41 -13.47 23.10
N VAL A 308 -6.47 -14.12 21.94
CA VAL A 308 -5.47 -15.08 21.49
C VAL A 308 -4.93 -14.63 20.14
N GLU A 309 -3.61 -14.53 20.04
CA GLU A 309 -2.92 -14.41 18.77
C GLU A 309 -2.48 -15.80 18.29
N ALA A 310 -2.58 -16.03 16.99
CA ALA A 310 -2.10 -17.22 16.32
C ALA A 310 -1.02 -16.84 15.29
N THR A 311 0.20 -17.35 15.47
CA THR A 311 1.35 -17.08 14.58
C THR A 311 1.97 -18.36 14.05
N ARG A 312 2.74 -18.23 12.96
CA ARG A 312 3.56 -19.32 12.42
C ARG A 312 5.02 -19.03 12.75
N GLU A 313 5.55 -19.73 13.73
CA GLU A 313 6.93 -19.58 14.20
C GLU A 313 7.58 -20.95 14.38
N ASP A 314 8.91 -21.01 14.22
CA ASP A 314 9.68 -22.24 14.39
C ASP A 314 9.66 -22.75 15.85
N SER A 315 9.39 -21.86 16.81
CA SER A 315 9.24 -22.20 18.23
C SER A 315 8.12 -21.42 18.89
N CYS A 316 7.13 -22.11 19.46
CA CYS A 316 6.05 -21.48 20.21
C CYS A 316 6.52 -21.04 21.60
N SER A 317 6.87 -19.76 21.75
CA SER A 317 7.18 -19.15 23.04
C SER A 317 6.27 -17.96 23.30
N CYS A 318 5.40 -18.08 24.31
CA CYS A 318 4.59 -16.96 24.79
C CYS A 318 5.40 -16.18 25.82
N ASP A 319 6.00 -15.07 25.38
CA ASP A 319 6.86 -14.23 26.20
C ASP A 319 6.07 -13.44 27.26
N ALA A 320 6.18 -13.86 28.52
CA ALA A 320 5.57 -13.17 29.66
C ALA A 320 6.07 -11.73 29.82
N GLY A 321 7.31 -11.43 29.40
CA GLY A 321 7.85 -10.07 29.38
C GLY A 321 7.14 -9.14 28.38
N ARG A 322 6.45 -9.71 27.39
CA ARG A 322 5.63 -9.00 26.40
C ARG A 322 4.13 -9.24 26.59
N GLY A 323 3.70 -9.51 27.82
CA GLY A 323 2.29 -9.66 28.18
C GLY A 323 1.61 -10.88 27.53
N ARG A 324 2.36 -11.96 27.28
CA ARG A 324 1.84 -13.19 26.66
C ARG A 324 1.93 -14.37 27.60
N ARG A 325 0.97 -15.28 27.49
CA ARG A 325 1.02 -16.57 28.18
C ARG A 325 0.47 -17.71 27.34
N ALA A 326 0.72 -18.94 27.79
CA ALA A 326 0.15 -20.13 27.20
C ALA A 326 -1.38 -20.10 27.25
N VAL A 327 -2.01 -20.48 26.14
CA VAL A 327 -3.47 -20.55 26.00
C VAL A 327 -4.02 -21.74 26.80
N ALA A 328 -5.15 -21.55 27.47
CA ALA A 328 -5.85 -22.62 28.17
C ALA A 328 -6.32 -23.70 27.18
N SER A 329 -6.32 -24.97 27.59
CA SER A 329 -6.52 -26.11 26.69
C SER A 329 -7.93 -26.19 26.07
N ASP A 330 -8.92 -25.60 26.71
CA ASP A 330 -10.28 -25.43 26.18
C ASP A 330 -10.32 -24.37 25.09
N LEU A 331 -9.66 -23.23 25.31
CA LEU A 331 -9.57 -22.14 24.35
C LEU A 331 -8.68 -22.48 23.14
N ASP A 332 -7.58 -23.21 23.35
CA ASP A 332 -6.71 -23.71 22.27
C ASP A 332 -7.52 -24.51 21.24
N LYS A 333 -8.35 -25.45 21.70
CA LYS A 333 -9.23 -26.25 20.82
C LYS A 333 -10.21 -25.38 20.03
N VAL A 334 -10.78 -24.36 20.68
CA VAL A 334 -11.73 -23.45 20.03
C VAL A 334 -11.03 -22.65 18.94
N VAL A 335 -9.87 -22.05 19.24
CA VAL A 335 -9.11 -21.23 18.30
C VAL A 335 -8.59 -22.07 17.13
N ARG A 336 -8.08 -23.29 17.38
CA ARG A 336 -7.69 -24.21 16.29
C ARG A 336 -8.87 -24.64 15.42
N GLY A 337 -10.04 -24.82 16.03
CA GLY A 337 -11.29 -25.03 15.29
C GLY A 337 -11.60 -23.86 14.36
N GLN A 338 -11.48 -22.63 14.85
CA GLN A 338 -11.72 -21.42 14.06
C GLN A 338 -10.67 -21.20 12.96
N LEU A 339 -9.40 -21.48 13.22
CA LEU A 339 -8.35 -21.47 12.19
C LEU A 339 -8.68 -22.43 11.05
N LYS A 340 -9.24 -23.61 11.37
CA LYS A 340 -9.67 -24.58 10.38
C LYS A 340 -10.93 -24.13 9.62
N ASP A 341 -11.94 -23.65 10.34
CA ASP A 341 -13.22 -23.22 9.74
C ASP A 341 -13.05 -22.00 8.82
N ASN A 342 -12.10 -21.13 9.15
CA ASN A 342 -11.73 -19.98 8.33
C ASN A 342 -10.77 -20.33 7.18
N GLN A 343 -10.38 -21.60 7.04
CA GLN A 343 -9.39 -22.06 6.06
C GLN A 343 -8.05 -21.33 6.19
N THR A 344 -7.65 -20.97 7.41
CA THR A 344 -6.29 -20.51 7.75
C THR A 344 -5.33 -21.72 7.87
N CYS A 345 -5.87 -22.88 8.22
CA CYS A 345 -5.21 -24.19 8.25
C CYS A 345 -6.17 -25.30 7.83
N GLY A 346 -5.65 -26.52 7.64
CA GLY A 346 -6.42 -27.71 7.31
C GLY A 346 -6.10 -28.30 5.94
N ALA A 347 -6.83 -29.36 5.58
CA ALA A 347 -6.55 -30.16 4.38
C ALA A 347 -6.56 -29.35 3.08
N ASP A 348 -7.43 -28.34 2.99
CA ASP A 348 -7.59 -27.52 1.79
C ASP A 348 -6.45 -26.49 1.61
N THR A 349 -5.73 -26.16 2.69
CA THR A 349 -4.63 -25.18 2.66
C THR A 349 -3.25 -25.84 2.60
N GLY A 350 -3.16 -27.13 2.91
CA GLY A 350 -1.89 -27.84 3.05
C GLY A 350 -1.07 -27.42 4.28
N ILE A 351 -1.67 -26.63 5.20
CA ILE A 351 -1.03 -26.17 6.44
C ILE A 351 -1.68 -26.89 7.61
N GLU A 352 -0.89 -27.62 8.41
CA GLU A 352 -1.40 -28.28 9.61
C GLU A 352 -1.80 -27.24 10.67
N CYS A 353 -2.99 -27.39 11.27
CA CYS A 353 -3.47 -26.45 12.28
C CYS A 353 -2.61 -26.43 13.55
N ASP A 354 -1.89 -27.51 13.82
CA ASP A 354 -0.95 -27.61 14.94
C ASP A 354 0.37 -26.88 14.69
N SER A 355 0.61 -26.40 13.46
CA SER A 355 1.77 -25.56 13.13
C SER A 355 1.62 -24.11 13.60
N TYR A 356 0.42 -23.71 14.06
CA TYR A 356 0.20 -22.39 14.63
C TYR A 356 0.53 -22.38 16.13
N CYS A 357 1.37 -21.41 16.52
CA CYS A 357 1.63 -21.03 17.88
C CYS A 357 0.51 -20.15 18.39
N LEU A 358 -0.10 -20.54 19.51
CA LEU A 358 -1.18 -19.79 20.13
C LEU A 358 -0.70 -19.18 21.44
N CYS A 359 -0.83 -17.86 21.57
CA CYS A 359 -0.52 -17.14 22.80
C CYS A 359 -1.71 -16.27 23.22
N GLU A 360 -2.07 -16.33 24.50
CA GLU A 360 -3.04 -15.41 25.08
C GLU A 360 -2.32 -14.08 25.36
N ILE A 361 -2.87 -12.99 24.82
CA ILE A 361 -2.45 -11.62 25.15
C ILE A 361 -3.17 -11.23 26.44
N GLU A 362 -2.39 -10.93 27.47
CA GLU A 362 -2.93 -10.56 28.77
C GLU A 362 -3.52 -9.15 28.75
N GLN A 363 -4.60 -8.97 29.53
CA GLN A 363 -5.14 -7.64 29.77
C GLN A 363 -4.10 -6.83 30.53
N ALA A 364 -3.90 -5.57 30.11
CA ALA A 364 -3.06 -4.61 30.82
C ALA A 364 -3.53 -4.48 32.27
N ARG A 365 -2.57 -4.24 33.18
CA ARG A 365 -2.84 -4.03 34.62
C ARG A 365 -2.16 -2.77 35.12
N ASP A 366 -2.58 -2.32 36.30
CA ASP A 366 -1.94 -1.26 37.07
C ASP A 366 -1.70 0.03 36.26
N GLU A 367 -0.46 0.50 36.19
CA GLU A 367 -0.07 1.72 35.49
C GLU A 367 -0.30 1.61 33.98
N THR A 368 0.05 0.47 33.37
CA THR A 368 -0.20 0.23 31.94
C THR A 368 -1.70 0.22 31.62
N LEU A 369 -2.54 -0.34 32.50
CA LEU A 369 -4.00 -0.26 32.31
C LEU A 369 -4.49 1.17 32.40
N SER A 370 -4.04 1.91 33.40
CA SER A 370 -4.44 3.30 33.61
C SER A 370 -4.08 4.16 32.39
N ALA A 371 -2.83 4.08 31.93
CA ALA A 371 -2.36 4.75 30.73
C ALA A 371 -3.09 4.27 29.47
N CYS A 372 -3.37 2.97 29.32
CA CYS A 372 -4.16 2.45 28.20
C CYS A 372 -5.57 3.06 28.10
N LEU A 373 -6.16 3.43 29.25
CA LEU A 373 -7.48 4.04 29.31
C LEU A 373 -7.46 5.57 29.14
N SER A 374 -6.30 6.23 29.23
CA SER A 374 -6.25 7.71 29.29
C SER A 374 -5.11 8.39 28.52
N GLU A 375 -4.18 7.67 27.90
CA GLU A 375 -3.00 8.25 27.24
C GLU A 375 -2.87 7.74 25.80
N ASP A 376 -2.27 8.53 24.90
CA ASP A 376 -2.05 8.12 23.50
C ASP A 376 -0.87 7.15 23.37
N ASN A 377 0.20 7.42 24.11
CA ASN A 377 1.41 6.60 24.14
C ASN A 377 1.46 5.89 25.49
N VAL A 378 1.51 4.56 25.45
CA VAL A 378 1.39 3.73 26.64
C VAL A 378 2.64 2.87 26.75
N GLU A 379 3.36 3.01 27.87
CA GLU A 379 4.45 2.09 28.18
C GLU A 379 3.90 0.77 28.75
N GLY A 380 4.43 -0.35 28.24
CA GLY A 380 4.04 -1.70 28.64
C GLY A 380 3.36 -2.48 27.52
N PHE A 381 2.82 -3.65 27.88
CA PHE A 381 2.22 -4.59 26.92
C PHE A 381 0.84 -5.06 27.39
N GLY A 382 -0.02 -5.37 26.43
CA GLY A 382 -1.30 -6.05 26.67
C GLY A 382 -2.45 -5.38 25.93
N TRP A 383 -3.63 -5.40 26.53
CA TRP A 383 -4.81 -4.72 25.99
C TRP A 383 -5.71 -4.15 27.08
N CYS A 384 -6.50 -3.13 26.75
CA CYS A 384 -7.57 -2.62 27.59
C CYS A 384 -8.89 -2.50 26.81
N TYR A 385 -9.99 -2.43 27.55
CA TYR A 385 -11.32 -2.23 27.00
C TYR A 385 -11.71 -0.76 27.11
N ILE A 386 -12.08 -0.18 25.99
CA ILE A 386 -12.55 1.20 25.91
C ILE A 386 -14.05 1.20 25.64
N ASN A 387 -14.78 2.02 26.39
CA ASN A 387 -16.20 2.31 26.20
C ASN A 387 -16.39 3.82 26.24
N GLU A 388 -17.18 4.38 25.30
CA GLU A 388 -17.41 5.82 25.17
C GLU A 388 -17.81 6.51 26.47
N GLU A 389 -18.71 5.89 27.23
CA GLU A 389 -19.28 6.47 28.44
C GLU A 389 -18.52 6.07 29.71
N ALA A 390 -18.04 4.82 29.76
CA ALA A 390 -17.43 4.27 30.98
C ALA A 390 -15.92 4.53 31.09
N THR A 391 -15.24 4.85 29.98
CA THR A 391 -13.80 5.13 29.97
C THR A 391 -13.55 6.64 30.00
N PRO A 392 -12.62 7.15 30.83
CA PRO A 392 -12.20 8.55 30.78
C PRO A 392 -11.76 8.93 29.36
N GLU A 393 -12.37 9.98 28.81
CA GLU A 393 -12.12 10.42 27.43
C GLU A 393 -12.44 9.35 26.36
N GLY A 394 -13.26 8.34 26.68
CA GLY A 394 -13.57 7.20 25.81
C GLY A 394 -14.04 7.59 24.41
N GLU A 395 -14.81 8.67 24.28
CA GLU A 395 -15.28 9.23 22.99
C GLU A 395 -14.13 9.44 22.00
N ARG A 396 -12.96 9.90 22.45
CA ARG A 396 -11.83 10.16 21.54
C ARG A 396 -11.29 8.89 20.91
N PHE A 397 -11.31 7.79 21.66
CA PHE A 397 -10.77 6.51 21.23
C PHE A 397 -11.76 5.74 20.35
N VAL A 398 -13.06 5.88 20.58
CA VAL A 398 -14.10 5.21 19.78
C VAL A 398 -14.71 6.12 18.71
N ARG A 399 -14.09 7.26 18.42
CA ARG A 399 -14.60 8.23 17.45
C ARG A 399 -14.81 7.61 16.07
N ASP A 400 -13.92 6.70 15.68
CA ASP A 400 -13.94 6.05 14.37
C ASP A 400 -14.82 4.78 14.37
N CYS A 401 -15.37 4.41 15.53
CA CYS A 401 -16.34 3.33 15.62
C CYS A 401 -17.72 3.74 15.10
N PRO A 402 -18.46 2.81 14.44
CA PRO A 402 -19.85 3.03 14.06
C PRO A 402 -20.73 3.47 15.24
N ALA A 403 -21.80 4.21 14.94
CA ALA A 403 -22.73 4.72 15.95
C ALA A 403 -23.38 3.60 16.81
N ASP A 404 -23.46 2.37 16.29
CA ASP A 404 -23.97 1.20 17.00
C ASP A 404 -22.89 0.43 17.80
N ARG A 405 -21.63 0.90 17.85
CA ARG A 405 -20.47 0.14 18.36
C ARG A 405 -19.48 1.01 19.11
N LYS A 406 -19.91 1.68 20.16
CA LYS A 406 -19.13 2.70 20.87
C LYS A 406 -18.16 2.14 21.92
N GLN A 407 -17.59 0.96 21.63
CA GLN A 407 -16.62 0.28 22.47
C GLN A 407 -15.57 -0.45 21.62
N LEU A 408 -14.34 -0.62 22.10
CA LEU A 408 -13.28 -1.37 21.40
C LEU A 408 -12.29 -2.04 22.37
N LEU A 409 -11.50 -3.00 21.86
CA LEU A 409 -10.31 -3.51 22.55
C LEU A 409 -9.08 -2.79 22.00
N ARG A 410 -8.39 -2.04 22.85
CA ARG A 410 -7.16 -1.32 22.49
C ARG A 410 -5.96 -2.16 22.89
N PHE A 411 -5.08 -2.45 21.94
CA PHE A 411 -3.81 -3.12 22.19
C PHE A 411 -2.71 -2.08 22.48
N VAL A 412 -1.79 -2.42 23.39
CA VAL A 412 -0.67 -1.56 23.80
C VAL A 412 0.63 -2.34 23.83
N GLY A 413 1.72 -1.63 23.52
CA GLY A 413 3.05 -2.19 23.37
C GLY A 413 3.37 -2.60 21.93
N ASP A 414 4.64 -2.46 21.55
CA ASP A 414 5.11 -2.82 20.22
C ASP A 414 4.80 -4.28 19.90
N ASP A 415 4.53 -4.57 18.63
CA ASP A 415 4.27 -5.93 18.13
C ASP A 415 3.19 -6.65 18.97
N THR A 416 2.14 -5.92 19.37
CA THR A 416 1.01 -6.45 20.15
C THR A 416 -0.31 -6.06 19.49
N PRO A 417 -1.03 -7.00 18.86
CA PRO A 417 -0.66 -8.40 18.59
C PRO A 417 0.58 -8.52 17.68
N LYS A 418 1.21 -9.70 17.62
CA LYS A 418 2.35 -9.92 16.71
C LYS A 418 2.00 -9.57 15.26
N ASN A 419 2.94 -8.98 14.53
CA ASN A 419 2.75 -8.67 13.11
C ASN A 419 2.43 -9.96 12.32
N GLY A 420 1.37 -9.91 11.51
CA GLY A 420 0.88 -11.07 10.75
C GLY A 420 0.12 -12.12 11.57
N ALA A 421 -0.20 -11.86 12.84
CA ALA A 421 -0.98 -12.78 13.65
C ALA A 421 -2.48 -12.76 13.34
N ASP A 422 -3.12 -13.92 13.36
CA ASP A 422 -4.59 -14.02 13.43
C ASP A 422 -5.07 -13.82 14.87
N VAL A 423 -5.97 -12.85 15.07
CA VAL A 423 -6.43 -12.44 16.42
C VAL A 423 -7.85 -12.92 16.68
N TYR A 424 -8.00 -13.69 17.75
CA TYR A 424 -9.23 -14.27 18.22
C TYR A 424 -9.62 -13.68 19.58
N VAL A 425 -10.89 -13.33 19.71
CA VAL A 425 -11.42 -12.68 20.91
C VAL A 425 -12.65 -13.43 21.38
N ALA A 426 -12.63 -13.94 22.61
CA ALA A 426 -13.73 -14.61 23.26
C ALA A 426 -14.12 -13.84 24.52
N CYS A 427 -15.29 -13.19 24.50
CA CYS A 427 -15.76 -12.32 25.57
C CYS A 427 -17.12 -12.76 26.12
N ARG A 428 -17.35 -12.54 27.42
CA ARG A 428 -18.70 -12.50 28.00
C ARG A 428 -19.25 -11.07 27.90
N GLY A 429 -20.38 -10.91 27.22
CA GLY A 429 -21.10 -9.63 27.15
C GLY A 429 -22.15 -9.49 28.25
N VAL A 430 -22.66 -8.27 28.44
CA VAL A 430 -23.77 -8.00 29.37
C VAL A 430 -25.03 -8.79 28.91
N PRO A 431 -25.76 -9.45 29.84
CA PRO A 431 -27.03 -10.10 29.52
C PRO A 431 -28.01 -9.08 28.94
N THR A 432 -28.55 -9.35 27.75
CA THR A 432 -29.65 -8.57 27.20
C THR A 432 -30.91 -8.93 27.98
N ASN A 433 -31.45 -7.98 28.75
CA ASN A 433 -32.79 -8.12 29.30
C ASN A 433 -33.78 -8.14 28.12
N GLU A 434 -34.42 -9.29 27.88
CA GLU A 434 -35.66 -9.38 27.11
C GLU A 434 -36.86 -8.99 27.97
#